data_AF-A0A9W8DN93-F1
#
_entry.id   AF-A0A9W8DN93-F1
#
_cell.length_a   1.000
_cell.length_b   1.000
_cell.length_c   1.000
_cell.angle_alpha   90.00
_cell.angle_beta   90.00
_cell.angle_gamma   90.00
#
_symmetry.space_group_name_H-M   'P 1'
#
loop_
_entity.id
_entity.type
_entity.pdbx_description
1 polymer ?
#
loop_
_entity_poly.entity_id
_entity_poly.type
_entity_poly.pdbx_seq_one_letter_code
_entity_poly.pdbx_strand_id
1 'polypeptide(L)'
;MVSIKGLNISLGNVTLAFLALSFVGAATPAFPPTLSSSAPPPPKRNQFNILVTDYDQTLSAKDTTSIVGDVVERARGPDNQIIISSGDQNGNGKVVGNMDYFSDEYNKDYEQFQKKYDQIFEDRLKQGQKWKKDWLYEYSDAISSVEVASIKRMEKYGFLAGATHQQFYDGGAKNATLQNNSVYALSKIWDINHQHHHDKKQPGNSCKGPAKKNNDVVDPVYVLSVNWSKDLMQGSLETTFNKLRSTFETPSSGLRIKHINRVEKSLKALPYSNPDVEFDPATGKSTGKISRDLFTGVDKLNEFRRIRGQYQKKLGITNADKDNNSPDLKFAYAGDSTTDLLCILEPQVIGILVGNSTSVRTWLDRLQVPLVPFAVLNSDMMCKNKCVYQLDDWANVPHFFAPKH
;
A
#
# COMPACT_ATOMS: atom_id res chain seq x y z
N MET A 1 -31.31 16.79 -8.96
CA MET A 1 -31.13 17.56 -10.21
C MET A 1 -30.96 19.03 -9.85
N VAL A 2 -29.71 19.50 -9.75
CA VAL A 2 -29.35 20.92 -9.87
C VAL A 2 -28.06 20.93 -10.68
N SER A 3 -28.14 21.47 -11.89
CA SER A 3 -27.05 21.57 -12.85
C SER A 3 -26.36 22.92 -12.64
N ILE A 4 -25.08 22.90 -12.26
CA ILE A 4 -24.24 24.10 -12.30
C ILE A 4 -23.30 23.96 -13.50
N LYS A 5 -23.71 24.60 -14.59
CA LYS A 5 -22.87 24.85 -15.77
C LYS A 5 -21.93 26.02 -15.48
N GLY A 6 -20.70 25.87 -15.93
CA GLY A 6 -19.93 26.99 -16.47
C GLY A 6 -18.74 27.44 -15.61
N LEU A 7 -17.56 27.00 -16.00
CA LEU A 7 -16.40 27.90 -16.12
C LEU A 7 -15.48 27.37 -17.22
N ASN A 8 -15.58 27.98 -18.40
CA ASN A 8 -14.65 27.80 -19.51
C ASN A 8 -13.61 28.90 -19.38
N ILE A 9 -12.36 28.56 -19.10
CA ILE A 9 -11.23 29.49 -19.22
C ILE A 9 -10.37 29.01 -20.38
N SER A 10 -10.51 29.75 -21.48
CA SER A 10 -9.63 29.74 -22.64
C SER A 10 -8.33 30.47 -22.28
N LEU A 11 -7.18 29.82 -22.51
CA LEU A 11 -5.89 30.48 -22.56
C LEU A 11 -5.12 29.99 -23.81
N GLY A 12 -5.39 30.70 -24.90
CA GLY A 12 -4.38 31.43 -25.68
C GLY A 12 -3.07 30.73 -26.03
N ASN A 13 -2.95 30.42 -27.32
CA ASN A 13 -1.70 30.24 -28.05
C ASN A 13 -0.70 31.37 -27.77
N VAL A 14 0.55 31.01 -27.46
CA VAL A 14 1.73 31.84 -27.76
C VAL A 14 2.77 30.95 -28.43
N THR A 15 2.86 31.11 -29.75
CA THR A 15 3.98 30.66 -30.58
C THR A 15 5.01 31.79 -30.59
N LEU A 16 6.26 31.50 -30.24
CA LEU A 16 7.40 32.32 -30.63
C LEU A 16 8.65 31.45 -30.79
N ALA A 17 9.16 31.47 -32.03
CA ALA A 17 10.33 30.77 -32.52
C ALA A 17 11.62 31.58 -32.30
N PHE A 18 12.74 30.97 -32.70
CA PHE A 18 14.13 31.44 -32.87
C PHE A 18 15.12 31.07 -31.75
N LEU A 19 16.06 30.13 -32.01
CA LEU A 19 17.31 30.41 -32.73
C LEU A 19 18.12 29.13 -32.98
N ALA A 20 18.65 29.03 -34.20
CA ALA A 20 19.70 28.11 -34.64
C ALA A 20 21.10 28.71 -34.35
N LEU A 21 22.14 27.94 -34.73
CA LEU A 21 23.61 28.14 -34.62
C LEU A 21 24.25 27.33 -33.46
N SER A 22 25.35 26.60 -33.60
CA SER A 22 26.23 26.28 -34.73
C SER A 22 27.12 25.09 -34.36
N PHE A 23 27.56 24.37 -35.39
CA PHE A 23 28.69 23.45 -35.39
C PHE A 23 29.99 24.12 -34.91
N VAL A 24 30.70 23.47 -33.99
CA VAL A 24 32.16 23.61 -33.85
C VAL A 24 32.74 22.22 -33.56
N GLY A 25 33.66 21.80 -34.43
CA GLY A 25 34.35 20.51 -34.36
C GLY A 25 35.28 20.41 -33.15
N ALA A 26 35.25 19.25 -32.50
CA ALA A 26 36.21 18.89 -31.46
C ALA A 26 37.22 17.88 -32.05
N ALA A 27 38.50 18.24 -31.92
CA ALA A 27 39.63 17.42 -32.28
C ALA A 27 39.67 16.11 -31.46
N THR A 28 40.06 15.01 -32.11
CA THR A 28 40.32 13.71 -31.48
C THR A 28 41.62 13.77 -30.67
N PRO A 29 41.60 13.53 -29.34
CA PRO A 29 42.83 13.31 -28.59
C PRO A 29 43.34 11.87 -28.78
N ALA A 30 44.65 11.73 -28.82
CA ALA A 30 45.37 10.46 -28.93
C ALA A 30 45.07 9.52 -27.73
N PHE A 31 44.93 8.23 -28.03
CA PHE A 31 44.70 7.18 -27.04
C PHE A 31 45.95 6.94 -26.16
N PRO A 32 45.84 6.95 -24.82
CA PRO A 32 46.87 6.43 -23.94
C PRO A 32 46.89 4.88 -23.95
N PRO A 33 48.02 4.26 -23.56
CA PRO A 33 48.21 2.82 -23.61
C PRO A 33 47.23 2.07 -22.70
N THR A 34 46.80 0.90 -23.19
CA THR A 34 45.89 -0.06 -22.58
C THR A 34 46.34 -0.47 -21.17
N LEU A 35 45.73 0.16 -20.16
CA LEU A 35 45.70 -0.38 -18.79
C LEU A 35 44.89 -1.67 -18.78
N SER A 36 45.49 -2.73 -18.22
CA SER A 36 44.88 -4.03 -17.97
C SER A 36 43.46 -3.89 -17.44
N SER A 37 42.48 -4.29 -18.26
CA SER A 37 41.06 -4.23 -17.92
C SER A 37 40.73 -5.39 -16.98
N SER A 38 40.96 -5.21 -15.68
CA SER A 38 40.12 -5.90 -14.73
C SER A 38 38.70 -5.38 -14.97
N ALA A 39 37.83 -6.22 -15.53
CA ALA A 39 36.43 -5.84 -15.72
C ALA A 39 35.90 -5.24 -14.42
N PRO A 40 35.27 -4.04 -14.46
CA PRO A 40 34.73 -3.45 -13.25
C PRO A 40 33.83 -4.48 -12.58
N PRO A 41 33.92 -4.63 -11.24
CA PRO A 41 33.09 -5.60 -10.54
C PRO A 41 31.63 -5.34 -10.92
N PRO A 42 30.85 -6.39 -11.20
CA PRO A 42 29.46 -6.21 -11.61
C PRO A 42 28.76 -5.31 -10.59
N PRO A 43 27.98 -4.31 -11.05
CA PRO A 43 27.31 -3.38 -10.16
C PRO A 43 26.52 -4.16 -9.11
N LYS A 44 26.71 -3.80 -7.84
CA LYS A 44 25.98 -4.42 -6.73
C LYS A 44 24.49 -4.17 -6.93
N ARG A 45 23.76 -5.20 -7.36
CA ARG A 45 22.31 -5.10 -7.50
C ARG A 45 21.68 -4.96 -6.12
N ASN A 46 20.81 -3.96 -6.02
CA ASN A 46 20.16 -3.52 -4.81
C ASN A 46 19.03 -4.47 -4.41
N GLN A 47 19.05 -4.97 -3.17
CA GLN A 47 18.09 -5.94 -2.61
C GLN A 47 17.04 -5.22 -1.74
N PHE A 48 15.76 -5.59 -1.82
CA PHE A 48 14.76 -5.23 -0.80
C PHE A 48 14.64 -6.34 0.24
N ASN A 49 14.48 -5.97 1.50
CA ASN A 49 14.45 -6.94 2.59
C ASN A 49 13.03 -7.16 3.12
N ILE A 50 12.13 -6.19 2.93
CA ILE A 50 10.71 -6.28 3.31
C ILE A 50 9.85 -5.52 2.32
N LEU A 51 8.72 -6.12 1.95
CA LEU A 51 7.60 -5.46 1.27
C LEU A 51 6.43 -5.33 2.25
N VAL A 52 5.93 -4.12 2.43
CA VAL A 52 4.69 -3.85 3.15
C VAL A 52 3.68 -3.29 2.16
N THR A 53 2.42 -3.70 2.28
CA THR A 53 1.38 -3.26 1.37
C THR A 53 0.09 -2.98 2.13
N ASP A 54 -0.63 -1.96 1.71
CA ASP A 54 -2.05 -1.85 2.04
C ASP A 54 -2.85 -2.95 1.32
N TYR A 55 -4.12 -3.12 1.70
CA TYR A 55 -5.02 -4.12 1.12
C TYR A 55 -6.16 -3.50 0.30
N ASP A 56 -6.81 -2.45 0.77
CA ASP A 56 -8.04 -1.91 0.18
C ASP A 56 -7.70 -1.08 -1.05
N GLN A 57 -8.22 -1.45 -2.24
CA GLN A 57 -7.85 -0.84 -3.53
C GLN A 57 -6.35 -0.84 -3.86
N THR A 58 -5.49 -1.30 -2.96
CA THR A 58 -4.10 -1.65 -3.22
C THR A 58 -4.01 -3.10 -3.68
N LEU A 59 -4.41 -4.10 -2.89
CA LEU A 59 -4.42 -5.50 -3.33
C LEU A 59 -5.79 -5.95 -3.83
N SER A 60 -6.85 -5.52 -3.15
CA SER A 60 -8.23 -5.76 -3.54
C SER A 60 -8.62 -4.86 -4.71
N ALA A 61 -9.55 -5.33 -5.55
CA ALA A 61 -10.05 -4.58 -6.69
C ALA A 61 -11.12 -3.54 -6.31
N LYS A 62 -11.59 -3.57 -5.06
CA LYS A 62 -12.68 -2.74 -4.54
C LYS A 62 -12.40 -2.38 -3.09
N ASP A 63 -12.97 -1.27 -2.65
CA ASP A 63 -13.05 -0.96 -1.22
C ASP A 63 -13.89 -2.03 -0.50
N THR A 64 -13.28 -2.71 0.46
CA THR A 64 -13.94 -3.81 1.15
C THR A 64 -14.78 -3.40 2.35
N THR A 65 -14.79 -2.12 2.72
CA THR A 65 -15.67 -1.58 3.77
C THR A 65 -17.13 -1.83 3.43
N SER A 66 -17.50 -1.62 2.16
CA SER A 66 -18.84 -1.94 1.64
C SER A 66 -19.16 -3.44 1.75
N ILE A 67 -18.17 -4.30 1.54
CA ILE A 67 -18.32 -5.76 1.60
C ILE A 67 -18.51 -6.22 3.05
N VAL A 68 -17.80 -5.61 4.00
CA VAL A 68 -18.03 -5.82 5.45
C VAL A 68 -19.48 -5.51 5.81
N GLY A 69 -19.99 -4.35 5.36
CA GLY A 69 -21.39 -3.97 5.52
C GLY A 69 -22.34 -5.03 4.98
N ASP A 70 -22.18 -5.41 3.70
CA ASP A 70 -23.00 -6.43 3.03
C ASP A 70 -23.00 -7.80 3.74
N VAL A 71 -21.85 -8.21 4.29
CA VAL A 71 -21.76 -9.46 5.07
C VAL A 71 -22.63 -9.38 6.31
N VAL A 72 -22.51 -8.30 7.07
CA VAL A 72 -23.24 -8.14 8.34
C VAL A 72 -24.73 -8.00 8.09
N GLU A 73 -25.13 -7.23 7.08
CA GLU A 73 -26.54 -7.07 6.71
C GLU A 73 -27.19 -8.40 6.33
N ARG A 74 -26.50 -9.22 5.52
CA ARG A 74 -26.98 -10.57 5.16
C ARG A 74 -27.05 -11.49 6.37
N ALA A 75 -26.10 -11.39 7.29
CA ALA A 75 -26.06 -12.22 8.50
C ALA A 75 -27.23 -11.93 9.45
N ARG A 76 -27.71 -10.68 9.51
CA ARG A 76 -28.86 -10.29 10.33
C ARG A 76 -30.19 -10.81 9.81
N GLY A 77 -30.33 -10.91 8.49
CA GLY A 77 -31.59 -11.20 7.83
C GLY A 77 -32.55 -9.99 7.83
N PRO A 78 -33.69 -10.10 7.14
CA PRO A 78 -34.63 -8.99 6.93
C PRO A 78 -35.28 -8.49 8.22
N ASP A 79 -35.44 -9.35 9.22
CA ASP A 79 -36.18 -9.04 10.45
C ASP A 79 -35.35 -8.28 11.50
N ASN A 80 -34.03 -8.18 11.31
CA ASN A 80 -33.10 -7.52 12.24
C ASN A 80 -32.41 -6.30 11.61
N GLN A 81 -33.10 -5.56 10.74
CA GLN A 81 -32.56 -4.32 10.20
C GLN A 81 -32.39 -3.25 11.28
N ILE A 82 -31.33 -2.44 11.19
CA ILE A 82 -31.14 -1.31 12.11
C ILE A 82 -32.10 -0.21 11.69
N ILE A 83 -33.07 0.07 12.55
CA ILE A 83 -34.00 1.18 12.35
C ILE A 83 -33.38 2.41 12.99
N ILE A 84 -32.76 3.26 12.16
CA ILE A 84 -32.27 4.57 12.59
C ILE A 84 -33.40 5.56 12.42
N SER A 85 -34.04 5.96 13.52
CA SER A 85 -35.03 7.04 13.50
C SER A 85 -34.31 8.36 13.20
N SER A 86 -34.27 8.77 11.94
CA SER A 86 -33.88 10.13 11.58
C SER A 86 -34.85 11.08 12.29
N GLY A 87 -34.34 11.97 13.13
CA GLY A 87 -35.11 12.87 14.00
C GLY A 87 -35.95 13.92 13.28
N ASP A 88 -36.51 13.61 12.10
CA ASP A 88 -37.60 14.39 11.53
C ASP A 88 -38.74 14.37 12.55
N GLN A 89 -39.07 15.55 13.06
CA GLN A 89 -40.08 15.77 14.10
C GLN A 89 -41.49 15.31 13.70
N ASN A 90 -41.67 14.83 12.46
CA ASN A 90 -42.93 14.38 11.89
C ASN A 90 -43.20 12.88 12.10
N GLY A 91 -42.36 12.14 12.85
CA GLY A 91 -42.64 10.77 13.27
C GLY A 91 -42.60 9.70 12.16
N ASN A 92 -42.36 10.09 10.91
CA ASN A 92 -42.13 9.17 9.80
C ASN A 92 -40.67 8.72 9.79
N GLY A 93 -40.32 7.81 10.71
CA GLY A 93 -38.99 7.20 10.75
C GLY A 93 -38.68 6.56 9.39
N LYS A 94 -37.77 7.16 8.62
CA LYS A 94 -37.25 6.56 7.40
C LYS A 94 -36.35 5.40 7.82
N VAL A 95 -36.66 4.19 7.39
CA VAL A 95 -35.71 3.07 7.43
C VAL A 95 -34.58 3.44 6.47
N VAL A 96 -33.49 3.96 6.99
CA VAL A 96 -32.31 4.26 6.18
C VAL A 96 -31.51 2.97 6.03
N GLY A 97 -31.25 2.59 4.78
CA GLY A 97 -30.43 1.43 4.42
C GLY A 97 -29.10 1.44 5.17
N ASN A 98 -28.77 0.25 5.67
CA ASN A 98 -27.85 -0.05 6.76
C ASN A 98 -26.44 0.57 6.64
N MET A 99 -25.81 0.70 5.47
CA MET A 99 -24.46 1.32 5.32
C MET A 99 -24.47 2.77 4.79
N ASP A 100 -25.49 3.16 4.03
CA ASP A 100 -25.59 4.48 3.40
C ASP A 100 -25.62 5.59 4.46
N TYR A 101 -26.36 5.39 5.55
CA TYR A 101 -26.41 6.34 6.66
C TYR A 101 -25.02 6.64 7.23
N PHE A 102 -24.22 5.60 7.50
CA PHE A 102 -22.89 5.79 8.08
C PHE A 102 -21.93 6.45 7.10
N SER A 103 -22.07 6.13 5.81
CA SER A 103 -21.29 6.73 4.73
C SER A 103 -21.62 8.22 4.56
N ASP A 104 -22.90 8.58 4.56
CA ASP A 104 -23.36 9.97 4.51
C ASP A 104 -22.86 10.79 5.69
N GLU A 105 -22.97 10.23 6.90
CA GLU A 105 -22.49 10.92 8.11
C GLU A 105 -20.96 11.02 8.17
N TYR A 106 -20.22 9.99 7.73
CA TYR A 106 -18.77 10.08 7.57
C TYR A 106 -18.38 11.17 6.59
N ASN A 107 -19.04 11.24 5.43
CA ASN A 107 -18.76 12.27 4.42
C ASN A 107 -19.00 13.67 4.97
N LYS A 108 -20.07 13.89 5.74
CA LYS A 108 -20.32 15.18 6.41
C LYS A 108 -19.20 15.56 7.38
N ASP A 109 -18.77 14.63 8.23
CA ASP A 109 -17.68 14.84 9.18
C ASP A 109 -16.37 15.16 8.44
N TYR A 110 -16.10 14.40 7.37
CA TYR A 110 -14.91 14.56 6.53
C TYR A 110 -14.89 15.89 5.77
N GLU A 111 -16.02 16.32 5.18
CA GLU A 111 -16.14 17.61 4.49
C GLU A 111 -15.87 18.79 5.44
N GLN A 112 -16.41 18.73 6.66
CA GLN A 112 -16.15 19.74 7.68
C GLN A 112 -14.68 19.77 8.09
N PHE A 113 -14.08 18.59 8.29
CA PHE A 113 -12.66 18.43 8.57
C PHE A 113 -11.79 19.00 7.45
N GLN A 114 -12.10 18.66 6.19
CA GLN A 114 -11.36 19.12 5.02
C GLN A 114 -11.42 20.65 4.89
N LYS A 115 -12.62 21.25 4.99
CA LYS A 115 -12.78 22.70 4.96
C LYS A 115 -11.94 23.40 6.04
N LYS A 116 -11.91 22.86 7.25
CA LYS A 116 -11.10 23.40 8.36
C LYS A 116 -9.60 23.34 8.01
N TYR A 117 -9.10 22.21 7.51
CA TYR A 117 -7.68 22.04 7.23
C TYR A 117 -7.21 22.80 5.99
N ASP A 118 -8.06 22.91 4.96
CA ASP A 118 -7.77 23.75 3.80
C ASP A 118 -7.57 25.21 4.22
N GLN A 119 -8.45 25.74 5.08
CA GLN A 119 -8.29 27.09 5.65
C GLN A 119 -6.98 27.23 6.44
N ILE A 120 -6.64 26.26 7.30
CA ILE A 120 -5.39 26.28 8.06
C ILE A 120 -4.17 26.34 7.13
N PHE A 121 -4.16 25.54 6.06
CA PHE A 121 -3.05 25.53 5.10
C PHE A 121 -2.97 26.82 4.28
N GLU A 122 -4.10 27.34 3.81
CA GLU A 122 -4.15 28.63 3.12
C GLU A 122 -3.57 29.76 3.99
N ASP A 123 -3.92 29.81 5.27
CA ASP A 123 -3.43 30.86 6.16
C ASP A 123 -1.94 30.74 6.43
N ARG A 124 -1.41 29.52 6.56
CA ARG A 124 0.06 29.30 6.65
C ARG A 124 0.78 29.74 5.37
N LEU A 125 0.20 29.46 4.20
CA LEU A 125 0.76 29.91 2.92
C LEU A 125 0.73 31.44 2.78
N LYS A 126 -0.35 32.11 3.20
CA LYS A 126 -0.45 33.59 3.25
C LYS A 126 0.60 34.22 4.17
N GLN A 127 1.02 33.50 5.21
CA GLN A 127 2.12 33.90 6.10
C GLN A 127 3.52 33.63 5.51
N GLY A 128 3.61 33.20 4.25
CA GLY A 128 4.87 32.91 3.58
C GLY A 128 5.51 31.57 3.96
N GLN A 129 4.78 30.71 4.69
CA GLN A 129 5.26 29.35 4.94
C GLN A 129 5.21 28.52 3.66
N LYS A 130 6.08 27.52 3.56
CA LYS A 130 6.06 26.52 2.48
C LYS A 130 5.46 25.22 3.00
N TRP A 131 4.90 24.42 2.09
CA TRP A 131 4.47 23.05 2.40
C TRP A 131 5.61 22.25 3.01
N LYS A 132 5.29 21.48 4.07
CA LYS A 132 6.24 20.65 4.81
C LYS A 132 5.63 19.28 5.06
N LYS A 133 6.48 18.25 5.17
CA LYS A 133 6.04 16.89 5.53
C LYS A 133 5.30 16.86 6.87
N ASP A 134 5.67 17.71 7.81
CA ASP A 134 5.01 17.80 9.12
C ASP A 134 3.52 18.20 9.02
N TRP A 135 3.13 18.94 7.97
CA TRP A 135 1.72 19.28 7.75
C TRP A 135 0.90 18.08 7.28
N LEU A 136 1.51 17.19 6.50
CA LEU A 136 0.87 15.91 6.15
C LEU A 136 0.72 15.05 7.40
N TYR A 137 1.72 15.01 8.28
CA TYR A 137 1.62 14.28 9.55
C TYR A 137 0.49 14.85 10.43
N GLU A 138 0.43 16.17 10.60
CA GLU A 138 -0.64 16.85 11.33
C GLU A 138 -2.02 16.57 10.73
N TYR A 139 -2.16 16.62 9.40
CA TYR A 139 -3.40 16.27 8.71
C TYR A 139 -3.82 14.82 8.97
N SER A 140 -2.88 13.89 8.77
CA SER A 140 -3.09 12.45 8.97
C SER A 140 -3.37 12.07 10.42
N ASP A 141 -2.87 12.83 11.39
CA ASP A 141 -3.18 12.63 12.81
C ASP A 141 -4.59 13.16 13.12
N ALA A 142 -4.91 14.37 12.66
CA ALA A 142 -6.15 15.04 13.01
C ALA A 142 -7.41 14.40 12.40
N ILE A 143 -7.28 13.73 11.25
CA ILE A 143 -8.37 12.95 10.65
C ILE A 143 -8.84 11.81 11.57
N SER A 144 -8.03 11.38 12.56
CA SER A 144 -8.44 10.39 13.58
C SER A 144 -9.76 10.75 14.23
N SER A 145 -10.06 12.04 14.42
CA SER A 145 -11.32 12.49 15.01
C SER A 145 -12.55 12.11 14.17
N VAL A 146 -12.43 12.16 12.84
CA VAL A 146 -13.47 11.73 11.89
C VAL A 146 -13.64 10.22 11.93
N GLU A 147 -12.52 9.47 11.85
CA GLU A 147 -12.53 8.00 11.89
C GLU A 147 -13.12 7.47 13.20
N VAL A 148 -12.70 8.02 14.34
CA VAL A 148 -13.21 7.63 15.66
C VAL A 148 -14.69 7.98 15.81
N ALA A 149 -15.14 9.12 15.28
CA ALA A 149 -16.56 9.48 15.31
C ALA A 149 -17.41 8.50 14.49
N SER A 150 -16.95 8.13 13.31
CA SER A 150 -17.59 7.15 12.43
C SER A 150 -17.71 5.78 13.10
N ILE A 151 -16.62 5.28 13.67
CA ILE A 151 -16.62 3.98 14.36
C ILE A 151 -17.53 4.01 15.58
N LYS A 152 -17.45 5.06 16.42
CA LYS A 152 -18.37 5.20 17.57
C LYS A 152 -19.82 5.21 17.14
N ARG A 153 -20.14 5.82 15.99
CA ARG A 153 -21.49 5.82 15.42
C ARG A 153 -21.90 4.39 15.05
N MET A 154 -21.05 3.63 14.37
CA MET A 154 -21.30 2.23 14.04
C MET A 154 -21.49 1.35 15.28
N GLU A 155 -20.59 1.48 16.26
CA GLU A 155 -20.65 0.75 17.54
C GLU A 155 -21.95 1.07 18.31
N LYS A 156 -22.35 2.35 18.36
CA LYS A 156 -23.57 2.79 19.04
C LYS A 156 -24.82 2.10 18.50
N TYR A 157 -24.91 1.92 17.19
CA TYR A 157 -26.05 1.24 16.55
C TYR A 157 -25.83 -0.26 16.39
N GLY A 158 -24.70 -0.80 16.89
CA GLY A 158 -24.34 -2.19 16.73
C GLY A 158 -24.18 -2.60 15.26
N PHE A 159 -23.79 -1.68 14.36
CA PHE A 159 -23.79 -1.88 12.91
C PHE A 159 -22.99 -3.09 12.45
N LEU A 160 -21.95 -3.50 13.16
CA LEU A 160 -21.13 -4.66 12.82
C LEU A 160 -21.50 -5.94 13.58
N ALA A 161 -22.55 -5.95 14.40
CA ALA A 161 -22.91 -7.10 15.23
C ALA A 161 -23.69 -8.21 14.49
N GLY A 162 -23.46 -9.47 14.87
CA GLY A 162 -24.28 -10.63 14.49
C GLY A 162 -23.70 -11.55 13.39
N ALA A 163 -22.61 -11.18 12.73
CA ALA A 163 -21.96 -12.01 11.73
C ALA A 163 -20.91 -12.94 12.35
N THR A 164 -20.74 -14.16 11.82
CA THR A 164 -19.72 -15.10 12.28
C THR A 164 -18.40 -14.93 11.53
N HIS A 165 -17.31 -15.46 12.09
CA HIS A 165 -16.01 -15.56 11.40
C HIS A 165 -16.16 -16.15 9.98
N GLN A 166 -16.91 -17.26 9.86
CA GLN A 166 -17.13 -17.93 8.57
C GLN A 166 -17.86 -17.03 7.56
N GLN A 167 -18.84 -16.25 7.99
CA GLN A 167 -19.57 -15.34 7.10
C GLN A 167 -18.66 -14.21 6.56
N PHE A 168 -17.76 -13.67 7.39
CA PHE A 168 -16.75 -12.72 6.93
C PHE A 168 -15.78 -13.36 5.94
N TYR A 169 -15.27 -14.55 6.27
CA TYR A 169 -14.42 -15.32 5.38
C TYR A 169 -15.08 -15.58 4.01
N ASP A 170 -16.30 -16.10 4.00
CA ASP A 170 -17.06 -16.39 2.77
C ASP A 170 -17.36 -15.11 1.99
N GLY A 171 -17.66 -14.02 2.71
CA GLY A 171 -17.84 -12.68 2.14
C GLY A 171 -16.61 -12.21 1.38
N GLY A 172 -15.43 -12.36 1.99
CA GLY A 172 -14.14 -12.05 1.37
C GLY A 172 -13.82 -12.94 0.17
N ALA A 173 -13.97 -14.24 0.34
CA ALA A 173 -13.76 -15.24 -0.72
C ALA A 173 -14.61 -14.97 -1.97
N LYS A 174 -15.87 -14.59 -1.76
CA LYS A 174 -16.83 -14.37 -2.84
C LYS A 174 -16.73 -12.98 -3.46
N ASN A 175 -16.58 -11.92 -2.65
CA ASN A 175 -16.83 -10.55 -3.10
C ASN A 175 -15.59 -9.66 -3.09
N ALA A 176 -14.58 -9.94 -2.25
CA ALA A 176 -13.39 -9.10 -2.12
C ALA A 176 -12.27 -9.55 -3.06
N THR A 177 -12.54 -9.65 -4.36
CA THR A 177 -11.56 -10.14 -5.34
C THR A 177 -10.29 -9.28 -5.34
N LEU A 178 -9.12 -9.91 -5.41
CA LEU A 178 -7.86 -9.21 -5.61
C LEU A 178 -7.75 -8.65 -7.04
N GLN A 179 -6.99 -7.57 -7.20
CA GLN A 179 -6.63 -7.05 -8.51
C GLN A 179 -5.86 -8.10 -9.30
N ASN A 180 -6.08 -8.10 -10.61
CA ASN A 180 -5.38 -8.99 -11.52
C ASN A 180 -3.86 -8.82 -11.35
N ASN A 181 -3.15 -9.95 -11.29
CA ASN A 181 -1.70 -10.01 -11.13
C ASN A 181 -1.13 -9.42 -9.82
N SER A 182 -1.92 -8.90 -8.88
CA SER A 182 -1.41 -8.34 -7.61
C SER A 182 -0.52 -9.33 -6.84
N VAL A 183 -1.02 -10.53 -6.58
CA VAL A 183 -0.25 -11.60 -5.91
C VAL A 183 0.99 -12.00 -6.71
N TYR A 184 0.88 -12.08 -8.04
CA TYR A 184 2.02 -12.40 -8.90
C TYR A 184 3.07 -11.30 -8.87
N ALA A 185 2.66 -10.03 -8.88
CA ALA A 185 3.52 -8.87 -8.79
C ALA A 185 4.24 -8.81 -7.44
N LEU A 186 3.52 -9.03 -6.33
CA LEU A 186 4.14 -9.21 -5.02
C LEU A 186 5.19 -10.34 -5.06
N SER A 187 4.87 -11.47 -5.70
CA SER A 187 5.83 -12.58 -5.87
C SER A 187 7.02 -12.24 -6.74
N LYS A 188 6.90 -11.29 -7.68
CA LYS A 188 8.02 -10.88 -8.53
C LYS A 188 8.91 -9.85 -7.87
N ILE A 189 8.31 -8.88 -7.18
CA ILE A 189 9.04 -7.98 -6.28
C ILE A 189 9.81 -8.81 -5.24
N TRP A 190 9.21 -9.91 -4.79
CA TRP A 190 9.86 -10.90 -3.92
C TRP A 190 11.08 -11.59 -4.55
N ASP A 191 10.90 -12.17 -5.75
CA ASP A 191 11.92 -12.97 -6.43
C ASP A 191 13.20 -12.17 -6.70
N ILE A 192 13.05 -10.90 -7.08
CA ILE A 192 14.15 -9.97 -7.33
C ILE A 192 15.06 -9.87 -6.10
N ASN A 193 14.50 -9.96 -4.89
CA ASN A 193 15.28 -9.92 -3.66
C ASN A 193 16.09 -11.21 -3.45
N HIS A 194 15.49 -12.36 -3.78
CA HIS A 194 16.05 -13.67 -3.48
C HIS A 194 17.15 -14.12 -4.45
N GLN A 195 17.02 -13.85 -5.75
CA GLN A 195 18.02 -14.30 -6.74
C GLN A 195 19.43 -13.76 -6.44
N HIS A 196 19.53 -12.61 -5.77
CA HIS A 196 20.82 -12.00 -5.40
C HIS A 196 21.55 -12.63 -4.21
N HIS A 197 20.87 -13.41 -3.36
CA HIS A 197 21.54 -14.12 -2.27
C HIS A 197 22.35 -15.34 -2.74
N HIS A 198 21.95 -15.96 -3.86
CA HIS A 198 22.62 -17.15 -4.37
C HIS A 198 23.89 -16.84 -5.16
N ASP A 199 23.94 -15.73 -5.91
CA ASP A 199 25.07 -15.37 -6.77
C ASP A 199 26.31 -14.87 -5.99
N LYS A 200 26.17 -14.50 -4.71
CA LYS A 200 27.29 -14.08 -3.85
C LYS A 200 28.09 -15.26 -3.26
N LYS A 201 27.76 -16.52 -3.57
CA LYS A 201 28.64 -17.65 -3.25
C LYS A 201 29.87 -17.58 -4.16
N GLN A 202 30.92 -16.91 -3.66
CA GLN A 202 32.17 -16.74 -4.38
C GLN A 202 32.68 -18.10 -4.88
N PRO A 203 32.97 -18.25 -6.18
CA PRO A 203 33.39 -19.51 -6.79
C PRO A 203 34.82 -19.97 -6.41
N GLY A 204 35.37 -19.55 -5.26
CA GLY A 204 36.78 -19.77 -4.91
C GLY A 204 37.06 -20.44 -3.56
N ASN A 205 36.10 -20.54 -2.64
CA ASN A 205 36.37 -21.10 -1.30
C ASN A 205 35.83 -22.53 -1.15
N SER A 206 36.64 -23.49 -1.58
CA SER A 206 36.37 -24.95 -1.56
C SER A 206 36.50 -25.59 -0.16
N CYS A 207 36.44 -24.80 0.92
CA CYS A 207 36.51 -25.34 2.28
C CYS A 207 35.27 -26.21 2.54
N LYS A 208 35.49 -27.53 2.55
CA LYS A 208 34.53 -28.63 2.78
C LYS A 208 33.96 -28.64 4.20
N GLY A 209 33.34 -27.55 4.64
CA GLY A 209 32.50 -27.55 5.83
C GLY A 209 31.15 -28.20 5.52
N PRO A 210 30.53 -28.93 6.46
CA PRO A 210 29.17 -29.42 6.28
C PRO A 210 28.27 -28.23 5.97
N ALA A 211 27.57 -28.28 4.83
CA ALA A 211 26.61 -27.27 4.45
C ALA A 211 25.59 -27.15 5.59
N LYS A 212 25.70 -26.09 6.42
CA LYS A 212 24.61 -25.72 7.32
C LYS A 212 23.39 -25.61 6.42
N LYS A 213 22.37 -26.44 6.68
CA LYS A 213 21.05 -26.27 6.09
C LYS A 213 20.66 -24.85 6.45
N ASN A 214 20.77 -23.94 5.49
CA ASN A 214 20.18 -22.62 5.63
C ASN A 214 18.70 -22.93 5.80
N ASN A 215 18.20 -22.77 7.01
CA ASN A 215 16.77 -22.70 7.22
C ASN A 215 16.31 -21.60 6.26
N ASP A 216 15.43 -21.94 5.33
CA ASP A 216 14.82 -20.99 4.40
C ASP A 216 14.12 -19.92 5.24
N VAL A 217 14.85 -18.86 5.59
CA VAL A 217 14.28 -17.66 6.17
C VAL A 217 13.51 -17.04 5.03
N VAL A 218 12.23 -17.39 4.96
CA VAL A 218 11.29 -16.72 4.08
C VAL A 218 11.23 -15.30 4.60
N ASP A 219 11.77 -14.34 3.84
CA ASP A 219 11.54 -12.95 4.18
C ASP A 219 10.00 -12.74 4.30
N PRO A 220 9.54 -11.76 5.08
CA PRO A 220 8.11 -11.47 5.20
C PRO A 220 7.62 -10.42 4.16
N VAL A 221 6.45 -10.66 3.56
CA VAL A 221 5.59 -9.61 2.96
C VAL A 221 4.58 -9.24 4.03
N TYR A 222 4.39 -7.97 4.42
CA TYR A 222 3.37 -7.59 5.41
C TYR A 222 2.16 -6.92 4.75
N VAL A 223 0.96 -7.22 5.24
CA VAL A 223 -0.26 -6.46 4.92
C VAL A 223 -0.58 -5.56 6.10
N LEU A 224 -0.62 -4.25 5.85
CA LEU A 224 -0.93 -3.23 6.83
C LEU A 224 -2.14 -2.43 6.34
N SER A 225 -3.30 -2.72 6.90
CA SER A 225 -4.57 -2.24 6.36
C SER A 225 -5.47 -1.69 7.46
N VAL A 226 -6.28 -0.69 7.11
CA VAL A 226 -7.37 -0.19 7.96
C VAL A 226 -8.68 -0.99 7.78
N ASN A 227 -8.65 -2.09 7.02
CA ASN A 227 -9.77 -3.01 6.82
C ASN A 227 -10.32 -3.53 8.16
N TRP A 228 -11.65 -3.60 8.29
CA TRP A 228 -12.31 -3.97 9.53
C TRP A 228 -12.44 -5.48 9.81
N SER A 229 -11.95 -6.38 8.94
CA SER A 229 -12.05 -7.83 9.18
C SER A 229 -10.86 -8.63 8.64
N LYS A 230 -10.15 -9.33 9.54
CA LYS A 230 -9.09 -10.27 9.18
C LYS A 230 -9.62 -11.48 8.41
N ASP A 231 -10.76 -12.02 8.83
CA ASP A 231 -11.36 -13.19 8.17
C ASP A 231 -11.74 -12.89 6.72
N LEU A 232 -12.26 -11.68 6.46
CA LEU A 232 -12.58 -11.23 5.10
C LEU A 232 -11.33 -11.17 4.22
N MET A 233 -10.25 -10.56 4.71
CA MET A 233 -8.97 -10.55 3.99
C MET A 233 -8.45 -11.96 3.74
N GLN A 234 -8.51 -12.83 4.76
CA GLN A 234 -8.08 -14.22 4.66
C GLN A 234 -8.86 -14.98 3.57
N GLY A 235 -10.19 -14.89 3.59
CA GLY A 235 -11.03 -15.56 2.59
C GLY A 235 -10.74 -15.11 1.16
N SER A 236 -10.51 -13.81 0.95
CA SER A 236 -10.10 -13.28 -0.35
C SER A 236 -8.74 -13.81 -0.81
N LEU A 237 -7.73 -13.73 0.07
CA LEU A 237 -6.38 -14.16 -0.22
C LEU A 237 -6.34 -15.64 -0.55
N GLU A 238 -6.92 -16.49 0.30
CA GLU A 238 -6.95 -17.94 0.11
C GLU A 238 -7.66 -18.35 -1.19
N THR A 239 -8.81 -17.72 -1.49
CA THR A 239 -9.54 -17.98 -2.73
C THR A 239 -8.70 -17.60 -3.96
N THR A 240 -8.00 -16.46 -3.90
CA THR A 240 -7.10 -16.05 -4.98
C THR A 240 -5.93 -17.01 -5.14
N PHE A 241 -5.29 -17.42 -4.05
CA PHE A 241 -4.20 -18.39 -4.10
C PHE A 241 -4.63 -19.72 -4.68
N ASN A 242 -5.80 -20.24 -4.29
CA ASN A 242 -6.35 -21.49 -4.82
C ASN A 242 -6.62 -21.39 -6.33
N LYS A 243 -7.21 -20.28 -6.80
CA LYS A 243 -7.41 -20.01 -8.24
C LYS A 243 -6.09 -19.98 -8.99
N LEU A 244 -5.08 -19.28 -8.46
CA LEU A 244 -3.76 -19.21 -9.08
C LEU A 244 -3.11 -20.60 -9.16
N ARG A 245 -3.16 -21.40 -8.09
CA ARG A 245 -2.64 -22.79 -8.13
C ARG A 245 -3.29 -23.60 -9.24
N SER A 246 -4.61 -23.62 -9.33
CA SER A 246 -5.33 -24.33 -10.39
C SER A 246 -4.98 -23.85 -11.81
N THR A 247 -4.66 -22.56 -11.97
CA THR A 247 -4.25 -21.99 -13.26
C THR A 247 -2.85 -22.42 -13.69
N PHE A 248 -1.97 -22.70 -12.72
CA PHE A 248 -0.57 -23.08 -12.96
C PHE A 248 -0.29 -24.56 -12.68
N GLU A 249 -1.27 -25.46 -12.75
CA GLU A 249 -1.03 -26.91 -12.57
C GLU A 249 -0.44 -27.60 -13.81
N THR A 250 -0.08 -26.86 -14.87
CA THR A 250 0.58 -27.45 -16.04
C THR A 250 2.06 -27.78 -15.76
N PRO A 251 2.61 -28.91 -16.25
CA PRO A 251 3.98 -29.36 -15.95
C PRO A 251 5.09 -28.34 -16.24
N SER A 252 4.88 -27.42 -17.19
CA SER A 252 5.84 -26.37 -17.56
C SER A 252 5.88 -25.18 -16.60
N SER A 253 4.99 -25.12 -15.61
CA SER A 253 4.82 -23.96 -14.73
C SER A 253 5.29 -24.15 -13.28
N GLY A 254 6.08 -25.21 -13.03
CA GLY A 254 6.59 -25.54 -11.69
C GLY A 254 7.36 -24.42 -10.96
N LEU A 255 8.01 -23.49 -11.68
CA LEU A 255 8.64 -22.32 -11.06
C LEU A 255 7.59 -21.33 -10.51
N ARG A 256 6.47 -21.13 -11.24
CA ARG A 256 5.40 -20.20 -10.85
C ARG A 256 4.66 -20.70 -9.61
N ILE A 257 4.35 -22.00 -9.53
CA ILE A 257 3.71 -22.60 -8.35
C ILE A 257 4.57 -22.43 -7.09
N LYS A 258 5.89 -22.64 -7.21
CA LYS A 258 6.81 -22.46 -6.07
C LYS A 258 6.78 -21.04 -5.52
N HIS A 259 6.68 -20.03 -6.38
CA HIS A 259 6.63 -18.63 -5.95
C HIS A 259 5.29 -18.30 -5.28
N ILE A 260 4.19 -18.79 -5.84
CA ILE A 260 2.84 -18.63 -5.28
C ILE A 260 2.77 -19.24 -3.88
N ASN A 261 3.23 -20.47 -3.70
CA ASN A 261 3.22 -21.16 -2.40
C ASN A 261 4.11 -20.43 -1.37
N ARG A 262 5.19 -19.79 -1.81
CA ARG A 262 6.06 -18.99 -0.93
C ARG A 262 5.36 -17.72 -0.47
N VAL A 263 4.78 -16.95 -1.39
CA VAL A 263 4.03 -15.72 -1.03
C VAL A 263 2.85 -16.07 -0.14
N GLU A 264 2.11 -17.14 -0.45
CA GLU A 264 1.02 -17.60 0.40
C GLU A 264 1.51 -17.93 1.80
N LYS A 265 2.60 -18.69 1.94
CA LYS A 265 3.19 -19.00 3.24
C LYS A 265 3.61 -17.73 3.98
N SER A 266 4.19 -16.76 3.26
CA SER A 266 4.53 -15.46 3.83
C SER A 266 3.28 -14.75 4.34
N LEU A 267 2.22 -14.64 3.53
CA LEU A 267 0.98 -13.94 3.89
C LEU A 267 0.18 -14.64 5.02
N LYS A 268 0.12 -15.97 5.02
CA LYS A 268 -0.54 -16.76 6.07
C LYS A 268 0.19 -16.71 7.41
N ALA A 269 1.50 -16.45 7.41
CA ALA A 269 2.31 -16.33 8.61
C ALA A 269 2.29 -14.91 9.22
N LEU A 270 1.54 -13.97 8.64
CA LEU A 270 1.58 -12.58 9.09
C LEU A 270 0.66 -12.29 10.26
N PRO A 271 1.10 -11.44 11.18
CA PRO A 271 0.18 -10.63 11.95
C PRO A 271 -0.42 -9.58 11.01
N TYR A 272 -1.67 -9.74 10.58
CA TYR A 272 -2.44 -8.62 10.06
C TYR A 272 -2.52 -7.56 11.16
N SER A 273 -2.03 -6.36 10.87
CA SER A 273 -2.22 -5.21 11.75
C SER A 273 -3.34 -4.38 11.14
N ASN A 274 -4.54 -4.57 11.66
CA ASN A 274 -5.75 -3.93 11.21
C ASN A 274 -6.76 -3.85 12.36
N PRO A 275 -7.68 -2.85 12.34
CA PRO A 275 -8.88 -2.90 13.16
C PRO A 275 -9.64 -4.18 12.86
N ASP A 276 -10.12 -4.86 13.87
CA ASP A 276 -10.80 -6.14 13.68
C ASP A 276 -12.10 -6.12 14.46
N VAL A 277 -13.16 -6.67 13.86
CA VAL A 277 -14.43 -6.83 14.57
C VAL A 277 -14.21 -7.75 15.77
N GLU A 278 -14.67 -7.33 16.95
CA GLU A 278 -14.61 -8.17 18.14
C GLU A 278 -15.72 -9.22 18.10
N PHE A 279 -15.39 -10.47 18.42
CA PHE A 279 -16.34 -11.59 18.47
C PHE A 279 -16.63 -12.01 19.91
N ASP A 280 -17.90 -12.32 20.18
CA ASP A 280 -18.32 -12.93 21.43
C ASP A 280 -17.91 -14.41 21.45
N PRO A 281 -17.03 -14.85 22.39
CA PRO A 281 -16.56 -16.23 22.44
C PRO A 281 -17.68 -17.26 22.65
N ALA A 282 -18.80 -16.88 23.28
CA ALA A 282 -19.90 -17.80 23.56
C ALA A 282 -20.74 -18.09 22.31
N THR A 283 -21.01 -17.06 21.50
CA THR A 283 -21.87 -17.18 20.32
C THR A 283 -21.10 -17.33 19.01
N GLY A 284 -19.80 -17.00 18.99
CA GLY A 284 -18.97 -16.93 17.78
C GLY A 284 -19.41 -15.83 16.80
N LYS A 285 -20.22 -14.88 17.26
CA LYS A 285 -20.75 -13.77 16.47
C LYS A 285 -20.07 -12.47 16.83
N SER A 286 -19.99 -11.55 15.87
CA SER A 286 -19.48 -10.22 16.07
C SER A 286 -20.33 -9.45 17.08
N THR A 287 -19.66 -8.71 17.96
CA THR A 287 -20.27 -7.88 19.01
C THR A 287 -20.70 -6.50 18.53
N GLY A 288 -20.23 -6.10 17.34
CA GLY A 288 -20.42 -4.74 16.81
C GLY A 288 -19.34 -3.74 17.22
N LYS A 289 -18.36 -4.16 18.04
CA LYS A 289 -17.18 -3.36 18.40
C LYS A 289 -16.01 -3.63 17.45
N ILE A 290 -15.11 -2.66 17.32
CA ILE A 290 -13.88 -2.78 16.52
C ILE A 290 -12.67 -2.52 17.42
N SER A 291 -11.62 -3.35 17.30
CA SER A 291 -10.35 -3.10 17.97
C SER A 291 -9.72 -1.79 17.49
N ARG A 292 -9.14 -1.03 18.44
CA ARG A 292 -8.81 0.38 18.23
C ARG A 292 -7.35 0.69 17.89
N ASP A 293 -6.66 -0.27 17.28
CA ASP A 293 -5.20 -0.23 17.20
C ASP A 293 -4.66 0.51 15.96
N LEU A 294 -5.49 0.74 14.91
CA LEU A 294 -5.00 1.28 13.64
C LEU A 294 -6.07 2.02 12.80
N PHE A 295 -6.20 3.34 12.92
CA PHE A 295 -7.24 4.09 12.20
C PHE A 295 -6.73 5.07 11.15
N THR A 296 -5.52 5.55 11.33
CA THR A 296 -5.00 6.66 10.54
C THR A 296 -3.73 6.32 9.79
N GLY A 297 -3.32 7.23 8.91
CA GLY A 297 -2.00 7.14 8.30
C GLY A 297 -0.85 7.23 9.31
N VAL A 298 -1.07 7.88 10.46
CA VAL A 298 -0.07 7.93 11.55
C VAL A 298 0.04 6.57 12.23
N ASP A 299 -1.07 5.89 12.46
CA ASP A 299 -1.06 4.54 13.04
C ASP A 299 -0.36 3.55 12.10
N LYS A 300 -0.69 3.59 10.79
CA LYS A 300 0.02 2.84 9.76
C LYS A 300 1.53 3.13 9.79
N LEU A 301 1.92 4.41 9.87
CA LEU A 301 3.33 4.77 9.94
C LEU A 301 4.03 4.20 11.19
N ASN A 302 3.40 4.28 12.35
CA ASN A 302 3.95 3.78 13.60
C ASN A 302 4.12 2.25 13.57
N GLU A 303 3.10 1.56 13.07
CA GLU A 303 3.12 0.11 12.92
C GLU A 303 4.15 -0.36 11.88
N PHE A 304 4.23 0.33 10.74
CA PHE A 304 5.28 0.10 9.75
C PHE A 304 6.70 0.28 10.34
N ARG A 305 6.91 1.34 11.14
CA ARG A 305 8.18 1.57 11.84
C ARG A 305 8.47 0.48 12.87
N ARG A 306 7.45 -0.02 13.57
CA ARG A 306 7.57 -1.16 14.52
C ARG A 306 8.01 -2.43 13.79
N ILE A 307 7.34 -2.79 12.68
CA ILE A 307 7.69 -3.94 11.84
C ILE A 307 9.13 -3.83 11.35
N ARG A 308 9.51 -2.66 10.82
CA ARG A 308 10.88 -2.37 10.40
C ARG A 308 11.90 -2.59 11.52
N GLY A 309 11.63 -2.05 12.71
CA GLY A 309 12.51 -2.20 13.86
C GLY A 309 12.66 -3.66 14.32
N GLN A 310 11.58 -4.43 14.32
CA GLN A 310 11.62 -5.86 14.66
C GLN A 310 12.46 -6.66 13.67
N TYR A 311 12.34 -6.37 12.37
CA TYR A 311 13.12 -7.06 11.36
C TYR A 311 14.61 -6.67 11.40
N GLN A 312 14.92 -5.37 11.59
CA GLN A 312 16.29 -4.91 11.82
C GLN A 312 16.94 -5.63 13.00
N LYS A 313 16.20 -5.76 14.11
CA LYS A 313 16.66 -6.51 15.29
C LYS A 313 16.90 -8.00 14.99
N LYS A 314 16.02 -8.64 14.22
CA LYS A 314 16.18 -10.05 13.81
C LYS A 314 17.44 -10.26 12.95
N LEU A 315 17.81 -9.28 12.14
CA LEU A 315 19.04 -9.30 11.35
C LEU A 315 20.30 -8.91 12.14
N GLY A 316 20.18 -8.56 13.42
CA GLY A 316 21.31 -8.11 14.24
C GLY A 316 21.84 -6.72 13.86
N ILE A 317 21.04 -5.91 13.17
CA ILE A 317 21.43 -4.56 12.73
C ILE A 317 21.18 -3.59 13.87
N THR A 318 22.23 -2.95 14.36
CA THR A 318 22.18 -2.10 15.55
C THR A 318 22.08 -0.61 15.20
N ASN A 319 21.68 0.22 16.16
CA ASN A 319 21.61 1.68 15.94
C ASN A 319 22.99 2.30 15.65
N ALA A 320 24.09 1.68 16.09
CA ALA A 320 25.46 2.16 15.84
C ALA A 320 25.84 2.09 14.35
N ASP A 321 25.18 1.23 13.58
CA ASP A 321 25.40 1.09 12.14
C ASP A 321 24.68 2.22 11.34
N LYS A 322 23.79 3.00 11.97
CA LYS A 322 22.95 4.00 11.28
C LYS A 322 23.72 5.21 10.76
N ASP A 323 24.82 5.60 11.42
CA ASP A 323 25.60 6.78 11.04
C ASP A 323 26.63 6.48 9.93
N ASN A 324 26.92 5.20 9.68
CA ASN A 324 27.90 4.76 8.70
C ASN A 324 27.23 4.08 7.51
N ASN A 325 26.48 4.81 6.69
CA ASN A 325 26.06 4.37 5.34
C ASN A 325 25.71 2.86 5.28
N SER A 326 24.97 2.34 6.29
CA SER A 326 24.78 0.89 6.44
C SER A 326 24.16 0.38 5.15
N PRO A 327 24.89 -0.43 4.37
CA PRO A 327 24.45 -0.74 3.03
C PRO A 327 23.18 -1.58 3.10
N ASP A 328 22.17 -1.14 2.35
CA ASP A 328 21.26 -2.03 1.65
C ASP A 328 20.05 -2.63 2.40
N LEU A 329 19.63 -2.08 3.54
CA LEU A 329 18.25 -2.35 4.01
C LEU A 329 17.26 -1.48 3.24
N LYS A 330 16.70 -2.02 2.17
CA LYS A 330 15.67 -1.34 1.37
C LYS A 330 14.31 -1.91 1.72
N PHE A 331 13.42 -1.01 2.11
CA PHE A 331 12.02 -1.34 2.38
C PHE A 331 11.19 -0.87 1.19
N ALA A 332 10.14 -1.60 0.83
CA ALA A 332 9.13 -1.12 -0.11
C ALA A 332 7.80 -0.99 0.63
N TYR A 333 7.05 0.06 0.31
CA TYR A 333 5.67 0.24 0.78
C TYR A 333 4.78 0.53 -0.42
N ALA A 334 3.73 -0.27 -0.61
CA ALA A 334 2.71 -0.06 -1.63
C ALA A 334 1.39 0.36 -0.98
N GLY A 335 0.78 1.42 -1.49
CA GLY A 335 -0.53 1.90 -1.05
C GLY A 335 -1.19 2.76 -2.13
N ASP A 336 -2.48 3.02 -2.00
CA ASP A 336 -3.29 3.74 -2.98
C ASP A 336 -3.83 5.08 -2.44
N SER A 337 -3.82 5.25 -1.11
CA SER A 337 -4.54 6.33 -0.44
C SER A 337 -3.63 7.33 0.28
N THR A 338 -4.21 8.44 0.76
CA THR A 338 -3.51 9.42 1.60
C THR A 338 -3.11 8.84 2.97
N THR A 339 -3.79 7.79 3.45
CA THR A 339 -3.43 7.11 4.70
C THR A 339 -2.08 6.39 4.57
N ASP A 340 -1.73 5.95 3.36
CA ASP A 340 -0.46 5.27 3.08
C ASP A 340 0.69 6.23 2.78
N LEU A 341 0.37 7.49 2.48
CA LEU A 341 1.34 8.45 1.98
C LEU A 341 2.48 8.69 2.96
N LEU A 342 2.21 8.67 4.27
CA LEU A 342 3.26 8.80 5.29
C LEU A 342 4.27 7.64 5.22
N CYS A 343 3.80 6.39 5.06
CA CYS A 343 4.64 5.22 4.88
C CYS A 343 5.40 5.26 3.55
N ILE A 344 4.73 5.62 2.45
CA ILE A 344 5.31 5.80 1.12
C ILE A 344 6.44 6.83 1.16
N LEU A 345 6.27 7.92 1.92
CA LEU A 345 7.25 9.00 2.07
C LEU A 345 8.29 8.77 3.17
N GLU A 346 8.32 7.60 3.82
CA GLU A 346 9.36 7.32 4.82
C GLU A 346 10.75 7.35 4.18
N PRO A 347 11.76 7.85 4.91
CA PRO A 347 13.15 7.71 4.49
C PRO A 347 13.49 6.23 4.28
N GLN A 348 14.33 5.95 3.27
CA GLN A 348 14.82 4.60 2.94
C GLN A 348 13.72 3.61 2.46
N VAL A 349 12.51 4.11 2.20
CA VAL A 349 11.42 3.33 1.60
C VAL A 349 11.32 3.62 0.11
N ILE A 350 11.17 2.58 -0.70
CA ILE A 350 10.62 2.68 -2.05
C ILE A 350 9.11 2.81 -1.91
N GLY A 351 8.61 4.03 -2.10
CA GLY A 351 7.18 4.32 -2.07
C GLY A 351 6.55 3.99 -3.42
N ILE A 352 5.56 3.10 -3.42
CA ILE A 352 4.79 2.70 -4.60
C ILE A 352 3.36 3.20 -4.40
N LEU A 353 2.92 4.09 -5.27
CA LEU A 353 1.52 4.50 -5.35
C LEU A 353 0.81 3.59 -6.34
N VAL A 354 -0.17 2.82 -5.87
CA VAL A 354 -1.04 2.00 -6.74
C VAL A 354 -2.27 2.82 -7.13
N GLY A 355 -2.61 2.83 -8.42
CA GLY A 355 -3.73 3.61 -8.94
C GLY A 355 -3.43 5.08 -9.18
N ASN A 356 -4.48 5.89 -9.15
CA ASN A 356 -4.47 7.29 -9.56
C ASN A 356 -5.21 8.20 -8.55
N SER A 357 -4.90 8.07 -7.26
CA SER A 357 -5.54 8.88 -6.21
C SER A 357 -5.21 10.36 -6.38
N THR A 358 -6.25 11.17 -6.64
CA THR A 358 -6.11 12.63 -6.83
C THR A 358 -5.59 13.27 -5.55
N SER A 359 -6.12 12.88 -4.39
CA SER A 359 -5.70 13.40 -3.09
C SER A 359 -4.21 13.15 -2.82
N VAL A 360 -3.72 11.94 -3.14
CA VAL A 360 -2.28 11.63 -3.00
C VAL A 360 -1.44 12.49 -3.95
N ARG A 361 -1.84 12.60 -5.21
CA ARG A 361 -1.13 13.44 -6.20
C ARG A 361 -1.07 14.90 -5.78
N THR A 362 -2.16 15.45 -5.26
CA THR A 362 -2.20 16.82 -4.71
C THR A 362 -1.21 16.98 -3.57
N TRP A 363 -1.10 16.02 -2.66
CA TRP A 363 -0.11 16.08 -1.58
C TRP A 363 1.33 15.96 -2.09
N LEU A 364 1.60 15.08 -3.07
CA LEU A 364 2.93 14.95 -3.67
C LEU A 364 3.37 16.23 -4.37
N ASP A 365 2.47 16.86 -5.12
CA ASP A 365 2.72 18.15 -5.78
C ASP A 365 3.00 19.27 -4.77
N ARG A 366 2.15 19.39 -3.74
CA ARG A 366 2.36 20.32 -2.61
C ARG A 366 3.72 20.15 -1.97
N LEU A 367 4.15 18.89 -1.75
CA LEU A 367 5.44 18.55 -1.16
C LEU A 367 6.62 18.55 -2.16
N GLN A 368 6.37 18.83 -3.43
CA GLN A 368 7.35 18.79 -4.51
C GLN A 368 8.07 17.43 -4.61
N VAL A 369 7.35 16.34 -4.31
CA VAL A 369 7.86 14.98 -4.43
C VAL A 369 7.51 14.45 -5.82
N PRO A 370 8.50 14.15 -6.67
CA PRO A 370 8.23 13.65 -8.02
C PRO A 370 7.48 12.32 -7.99
N LEU A 371 6.41 12.24 -8.79
CA LEU A 371 5.73 11.01 -9.12
C LEU A 371 6.27 10.50 -10.45
N VAL A 372 6.91 9.32 -10.45
CA VAL A 372 7.55 8.74 -11.64
C VAL A 372 6.87 7.43 -12.02
N PRO A 373 6.77 7.06 -13.30
CA PRO A 373 6.18 5.78 -13.70
C PRO A 373 6.93 4.59 -13.09
N PHE A 374 6.21 3.58 -12.59
CA PHE A 374 6.84 2.38 -12.01
C PHE A 374 7.75 1.65 -13.01
N ALA A 375 7.47 1.75 -14.31
CA ALA A 375 8.30 1.21 -15.39
C ALA A 375 9.76 1.69 -15.35
N VAL A 376 10.04 2.85 -14.76
CA VAL A 376 11.40 3.40 -14.64
C VAL A 376 12.14 2.90 -13.41
N LEU A 377 11.48 2.13 -12.54
CA LEU A 377 12.11 1.51 -11.38
C LEU A 377 13.17 0.53 -11.87
N ASN A 378 14.42 0.96 -11.83
CA ASN A 378 15.58 0.12 -12.02
C ASN A 378 16.39 0.07 -10.72
N SER A 379 17.26 -0.94 -10.61
CA SER A 379 18.05 -1.16 -9.40
C SER A 379 18.94 0.03 -9.03
N ASP A 380 19.28 0.89 -9.97
CA ASP A 380 20.31 1.93 -9.84
C ASP A 380 19.70 3.32 -9.59
N MET A 381 18.40 3.50 -9.87
CA MET A 381 17.64 4.75 -9.73
C MET A 381 16.94 4.86 -8.38
N MET A 382 17.58 4.43 -7.30
CA MET A 382 17.26 5.04 -5.99
C MET A 382 17.74 6.48 -6.06
N CYS A 383 16.87 7.35 -6.58
CA CYS A 383 17.15 8.76 -6.81
C CYS A 383 17.77 9.35 -5.55
N LYS A 384 18.84 10.15 -5.70
CA LYS A 384 19.42 10.94 -4.59
C LYS A 384 18.34 11.78 -3.89
N ASN A 385 17.29 12.15 -4.63
CA ASN A 385 16.10 12.82 -4.14
C ASN A 385 14.94 11.81 -4.05
N LYS A 386 14.16 11.87 -2.96
CA LYS A 386 12.98 11.03 -2.77
C LYS A 386 11.98 11.22 -3.94
N CYS A 387 11.54 10.12 -4.54
CA CYS A 387 10.42 10.07 -5.47
C CYS A 387 9.41 8.99 -5.03
N VAL A 388 8.23 9.01 -5.64
CA VAL A 388 7.20 7.96 -5.52
C VAL A 388 7.01 7.32 -6.89
N TYR A 389 6.94 5.99 -6.93
CA TYR A 389 6.72 5.24 -8.17
C TYR A 389 5.23 4.97 -8.34
N GLN A 390 4.64 5.44 -9.43
CA GLN A 390 3.24 5.22 -9.75
C GLN A 390 3.06 3.93 -10.56
N LEU A 391 2.24 3.04 -10.04
CA LEU A 391 1.76 1.85 -10.71
C LEU A 391 0.26 2.02 -10.95
N ASP A 392 -0.19 2.17 -12.20
CA ASP A 392 -1.63 2.39 -12.49
C ASP A 392 -2.49 1.21 -12.01
N ASP A 393 -2.01 -0.02 -12.24
CA ASP A 393 -2.59 -1.25 -11.72
C ASP A 393 -1.52 -2.36 -11.65
N TRP A 394 -1.84 -3.47 -10.99
CA TRP A 394 -0.95 -4.62 -10.95
C TRP A 394 -0.86 -5.40 -12.27
N ALA A 395 -1.75 -5.15 -13.22
CA ALA A 395 -1.83 -5.92 -14.46
C ALA A 395 -0.55 -5.77 -15.30
N ASN A 396 0.10 -4.60 -15.21
CA ASN A 396 1.28 -4.26 -16.00
C ASN A 396 2.62 -4.71 -15.40
N VAL A 397 2.64 -5.11 -14.12
CA VAL A 397 3.88 -5.48 -13.43
C VAL A 397 4.66 -6.65 -14.07
N PRO A 398 4.02 -7.73 -14.58
CA PRO A 398 4.74 -8.80 -15.26
C PRO A 398 5.63 -8.33 -16.42
N HIS A 399 5.22 -7.26 -17.13
CA HIS A 399 5.97 -6.73 -18.28
C HIS A 399 7.25 -6.02 -17.86
N PHE A 400 7.29 -5.41 -16.68
CA PHE A 400 8.50 -4.75 -16.17
C PHE A 400 9.59 -5.74 -15.77
N PHE A 401 9.21 -6.97 -15.44
CA PHE A 401 10.13 -8.02 -14.96
C PHE A 401 10.37 -9.14 -15.96
N ALA A 402 9.78 -9.06 -17.16
CA ALA A 402 10.14 -9.95 -18.25
C ALA A 402 11.61 -9.71 -18.65
N PRO A 403 12.42 -10.76 -18.86
CA PRO A 403 13.74 -10.59 -19.44
C PRO A 403 13.61 -9.79 -20.74
N LYS A 404 14.34 -8.68 -20.86
CA LYS A 404 14.51 -8.02 -22.16
C LYS A 404 15.30 -8.99 -23.03
N HIS A 405 14.62 -9.64 -23.97
CA HIS A 405 15.22 -10.56 -24.94
C HIS A 405 16.14 -9.82 -25.91
#